data_AF-A0AAV8Z4V9-F1
#
_entry.id   AF-A0AAV8Z4V9-F1
#
_cell.length_a   1.000
_cell.length_b   1.000
_cell.length_c   1.000
_cell.angle_alpha   90.00
_cell.angle_beta   90.00
_cell.angle_gamma   90.00
#
_symmetry.space_group_name_H-M   'P 1'
#
loop_
_entity.id
_entity.type
_entity.pdbx_description
1 polymer ?
#
loop_
_entity_poly.entity_id
_entity_poly.type
_entity_poly.pdbx_seq_one_letter_code
_entity_poly.pdbx_strand_id
1 'polypeptide(L)' 'MIRPPSVSTSEKSTKATVKESKRIAALRIHIERVIRRIREFHMLKMHSCVNHKILYLFDYIVIIVCGLINTQDLIIK' A
#
# COMPACT_ATOMS: atom_id res chain seq x y z
N MET A 1 -14.39 7.44 -2.32
CA MET A 1 -14.59 6.02 -1.99
C MET A 1 -14.95 5.29 -3.27
N ILE A 2 -14.04 4.51 -3.86
CA ILE A 2 -14.32 3.74 -5.09
C ILE A 2 -15.21 2.57 -4.71
N ARG A 3 -16.44 2.54 -5.21
CA ARG A 3 -17.36 1.41 -5.00
C ARG A 3 -16.91 0.24 -5.89
N PRO A 4 -16.98 -1.01 -5.41
CA PRO A 4 -16.69 -2.15 -6.27
C PRO A 4 -17.68 -2.19 -7.45
N PRO A 5 -17.23 -2.51 -8.66
CA PRO A 5 -18.07 -2.50 -9.87
C PRO A 5 -19.26 -3.46 -9.79
N SER A 6 -19.23 -4.46 -8.90
CA SER A 6 -20.37 -5.35 -8.63
C SER A 6 -21.59 -4.63 -8.06
N VAL A 7 -21.40 -3.45 -7.46
CA VAL A 7 -22.48 -2.64 -6.88
C VAL A 7 -23.24 -1.86 -7.96
N SER A 8 -22.59 -1.58 -9.10
CA SER A 8 -23.21 -0.91 -10.24
C SER A 8 -23.91 -1.85 -11.23
N THR A 9 -23.47 -3.10 -11.34
CA THR A 9 -24.00 -4.04 -12.35
C THR A 9 -25.06 -5.01 -11.84
N SER A 10 -25.33 -5.12 -10.53
CA SER A 10 -26.31 -6.07 -9.95
C SER A 10 -26.11 -7.55 -10.37
N GLU A 11 -24.98 -7.86 -10.99
CA GLU A 11 -24.63 -9.19 -11.48
C GLU A 11 -23.85 -9.95 -10.42
N LYS A 12 -24.20 -11.23 -10.23
CA LYS A 12 -23.49 -12.13 -9.32
C LYS A 12 -22.07 -12.32 -9.84
N SER A 13 -21.08 -11.96 -9.03
CA SER A 13 -19.67 -12.10 -9.39
C SER A 13 -19.30 -13.58 -9.55
N THR A 14 -18.62 -13.91 -10.65
CA THR A 14 -18.12 -15.25 -10.94
C THR A 14 -17.05 -15.68 -9.93
N LYS A 15 -16.88 -16.98 -9.68
CA LYS A 15 -15.83 -17.49 -8.77
C LYS A 15 -14.43 -16.97 -9.12
N ALA A 16 -14.15 -16.81 -10.42
CA ALA A 16 -12.89 -16.26 -10.93
C ALA A 16 -12.65 -14.80 -10.52
N THR A 17 -13.64 -13.92 -10.74
CA THR A 17 -13.56 -12.49 -10.42
C THR A 17 -13.48 -12.25 -8.91
N VAL A 18 -14.16 -13.07 -8.11
CA VAL A 18 -14.03 -13.04 -6.64
C VAL A 18 -12.62 -13.41 -6.19
N LYS A 19 -12.03 -14.45 -6.77
CA LYS A 19 -10.65 -14.89 -6.43
C LYS A 19 -9.62 -13.83 -6.81
N GLU A 20 -9.78 -13.21 -7.97
CA GLU A 20 -8.92 -12.12 -8.43
C GLU A 20 -9.06 -10.87 -7.54
N SER A 21 -10.29 -10.48 -7.22
CA SER A 21 -10.56 -9.35 -6.32
C SER A 21 -9.95 -9.57 -4.93
N LYS A 22 -10.00 -10.80 -4.41
CA LYS A 22 -9.32 -11.16 -3.14
C LYS A 22 -7.80 -10.97 -3.23
N ARG A 23 -7.17 -11.38 -4.35
CA ARG A 23 -5.73 -11.17 -4.57
C ARG A 23 -5.37 -9.69 -4.63
N ILE A 24 -6.14 -8.90 -5.39
CA ILE A 24 -5.93 -7.45 -5.51
C ILE A 24 -6.09 -6.77 -4.14
N ALA A 25 -7.13 -7.13 -3.39
CA ALA A 25 -7.37 -6.58 -2.05
C ALA A 25 -6.24 -6.93 -1.08
N ALA A 26 -5.74 -8.17 -1.10
CA ALA A 26 -4.60 -8.59 -0.28
C ALA A 26 -3.35 -7.75 -0.59
N LEU A 27 -2.99 -7.61 -1.88
CA LEU A 27 -1.87 -6.75 -2.31
C LEU A 27 -2.06 -5.28 -1.91
N ARG A 28 -3.28 -4.75 -2.05
CA ARG A 28 -3.60 -3.36 -1.72
C ARG A 28 -3.32 -3.03 -0.26
N ILE A 29 -3.58 -3.96 0.67
CA ILE A 29 -3.30 -3.78 2.10
C ILE A 29 -1.79 -3.56 2.34
N HIS A 30 -0.92 -4.32 1.67
CA HIS A 30 0.53 -4.13 1.80
C HIS A 30 0.96 -2.75 1.28
N ILE A 31 0.44 -2.32 0.12
CA ILE A 31 0.77 -0.98 -0.42
C ILE A 31 0.26 0.14 0.49
N GLU A 32 -0.96 0.05 1.03
CA GLU A 32 -1.49 1.05 1.96
C GLU A 32 -0.67 1.11 3.26
N ARG A 33 -0.19 -0.04 3.76
CA ARG A 33 0.74 -0.07 4.90
C ARG A 33 2.05 0.66 4.57
N VAL A 34 2.60 0.47 3.36
CA VAL A 34 3.85 1.14 2.93
C VAL A 34 3.65 2.65 2.92
N ILE A 35 2.58 3.12 2.27
CA ILE A 35 2.27 4.54 2.19
C ILE A 35 2.05 5.14 3.58
N ARG A 36 1.32 4.44 4.47
CA ARG A 36 1.11 4.90 5.85
C ARG A 36 2.42 5.05 6.60
N ARG A 37 3.31 4.04 6.53
CA ARG A 37 4.61 4.06 7.22
C ARG A 37 5.51 5.17 6.68
N ILE A 38 5.53 5.37 5.37
CA ILE A 38 6.28 6.46 4.73
C ILE A 38 5.77 7.83 5.21
N ARG A 39 4.45 8.01 5.34
CA ARG A 39 3.86 9.27 5.82
C ARG A 39 4.17 9.62 7.27
N GLU A 40 4.61 8.65 8.09
CA GLU A 40 5.03 8.90 9.47
C GLU A 40 6.38 9.62 9.57
N PHE A 41 7.21 9.59 8.51
CA PHE A 41 8.50 10.28 8.53
C PHE A 41 8.31 11.79 8.47
N HIS A 42 8.81 12.49 9.50
CA HIS A 42 8.70 13.95 9.59
C HIS A 42 9.32 14.67 8.38
N MET A 43 10.38 14.11 7.80
CA MET A 43 11.07 14.66 6.62
C MET A 43 10.21 14.67 5.34
N LEU A 44 9.09 13.94 5.33
CA LEU A 44 8.14 13.87 4.21
C LEU A 44 6.87 14.69 4.46
N LYS A 45 6.79 15.44 5.57
CA LYS A 45 5.68 16.36 5.81
C LYS A 45 5.74 17.52 4.82
N MET A 46 4.57 18.11 4.57
CA MET A 46 4.44 19.31 3.75
C MET A 46 5.39 20.41 4.26
N HIS A 47 6.13 21.05 3.34
CA HIS A 47 7.13 22.08 3.64
C HIS A 47 8.35 21.63 4.46
N SER A 48 8.64 20.33 4.52
CA SER A 48 9.90 19.86 5.11
C SER A 48 11.08 20.21 4.21
N CYS A 49 12.02 21.00 4.72
CA CYS A 49 13.27 21.29 4.04
C CYS A 49 14.26 20.15 4.31
N VAL A 50 14.54 19.34 3.29
CA VAL A 50 15.50 18.23 3.38
C VAL A 50 16.79 18.62 2.67
N ASN A 51 17.93 18.38 3.30
CA ASN A 51 19.23 18.60 2.67
C ASN A 51 19.43 17.65 1.50
N HIS A 52 19.82 18.18 0.34
CA HIS A 52 20.07 17.40 -0.87
C HIS A 52 21.07 16.25 -0.65
N LYS A 53 22.04 16.41 0.26
CA LYS A 53 23.01 15.37 0.61
C LYS A 53 22.38 14.11 1.22
N ILE A 54 21.14 14.18 1.69
CA ILE A 54 20.43 13.08 2.37
C ILE A 54 19.48 12.35 1.40
N LEU A 55 19.30 12.85 0.16
CA LEU A 55 18.36 12.27 -0.80
C LEU A 55 18.65 10.79 -1.11
N TYR A 56 19.92 10.38 -1.16
CA TYR A 56 20.27 8.98 -1.39
C TYR A 56 19.74 8.02 -0.31
N LEU A 57 19.50 8.53 0.91
CA LEU A 57 18.94 7.73 2.00
C LEU A 57 17.46 7.39 1.79
N PHE A 58 16.74 8.13 0.95
CA PHE A 58 15.33 7.85 0.67
C PHE A 58 15.15 6.50 -0.02
N ASP A 59 16.03 6.14 -0.95
CA ASP A 59 15.97 4.84 -1.63
C ASP A 59 16.12 3.70 -0.62
N TYR A 60 17.08 3.83 0.31
CA TYR A 60 17.25 2.87 1.40
C TYR A 60 16.04 2.82 2.33
N ILE A 61 15.45 3.96 2.68
CA ILE A 61 14.24 4.01 3.50
C ILE A 61 13.09 3.25 2.83
N VAL A 62 12.89 3.45 1.53
CA VAL A 62 11.83 2.74 0.77
C VAL A 62 12.09 1.24 0.77
N ILE A 63 13.32 0.79 0.50
CA ILE A 63 13.69 -0.63 0.51
C ILE A 63 13.41 -1.26 1.88
N ILE A 64 13.83 -0.59 2.96
CA ILE A 64 13.63 -1.06 4.33
C ILE A 64 12.13 -1.14 4.66
N VAL A 65 11.35 -0.10 4.35
CA VAL A 65 9.90 -0.08 4.62
C VAL A 65 9.19 -1.21 3.85
N CYS A 66 9.52 -1.41 2.58
CA CYS A 66 8.99 -2.51 1.77
C CYS A 66 9.38 -3.87 2.35
N GLY A 67 10.63 -4.05 2.76
CA GLY A 67 11.11 -5.28 3.41
C GLY A 67 10.32 -5.59 4.68
N LEU A 68 10.19 -4.61 5.58
CA LEU A 68 9.46 -4.75 6.84
C LEU A 68 8.00 -5.15 6.62
N ILE A 69 7.33 -4.55 5.63
CA ILE A 69 5.90 -4.81 5.36
C ILE A 69 5.69 -6.14 4.62
N ASN A 70 6.65 -6.57 3.82
CA ASN A 70 6.62 -7.89 3.20
C ASN A 70 6.86 -9.02 4.23
N THR A 71 7.64 -8.76 5.27
CA THR A 71 7.84 -9.72 6.38
C THR A 71 6.73 -9.72 7.42
N GLN A 72 5.85 -8.70 7.43
CA GLN A 72 4.70 -8.68 8.33
C GLN A 72 3.67 -9.73 7.92
N ASP A 73 3.16 -10.46 8.91
CA ASP A 73 2.08 -11.42 8.70
C ASP A 73 0.85 -10.79 8.04
N LEU A 74 0.17 -11.61 7.24
CA LEU A 74 -1.10 -11.30 6.62
C LEU A 74 -2.14 -11.02 7.72
N ILE A 75 -2.78 -9.85 7.67
CA ILE A 75 -3.90 -9.53 8.59
C ILE A 75 -5.05 -10.52 8.39
N ILE A 76 -5.20 -11.02 7.15
CA ILE A 76 -6.33 -11.84 6.72
C ILE A 76 -5.79 -13.23 6.41
N LYS A 77 -6.12 -14.20 7.26
CA LYS A 77 -5.94 -15.64 7.02
C LYS A 77 -7.04 -16.18 6.10
#